data_AF-A0A0D0AJH3-F1
#
_entry.id   AF-A0A0D0AJH3-F1
#
_cell.length_a   1.000
_cell.length_b   1.000
_cell.length_c   1.000
_cell.angle_alpha   90.00
_cell.angle_beta   90.00
_cell.angle_gamma   90.00
#
_symmetry.space_group_name_H-M   'P 1'
#
loop_
_entity.id
_entity.type
_entity.pdbx_description
1 polymer ?
#
loop_
_entity_poly.entity_id
_entity_poly.type
_entity_poly.pdbx_seq_one_letter_code
_entity_poly.pdbx_strand_id
1 'polypeptide(L)'
;MPSIYSWKEVLENLEDYVFNSSVVMSRNHHPPAGNLSWPNPNAPQGQYQMSSAVELWLPTPGTSDSNQTFAQWCWSTQLFQSMNMVAEISWYRQGAGFGENNLGSLVWQLNDIWQGISWSAIEYSGRWKVLQYGLVTAYSPVVINPFWFPGNESLTILATSDRWYMVDGTTQLTWYDWCGKSISSMTKSISIPTLNNSLIYEGMGLDAIIPLGHDAKDVWLLMNVTSKSYFTLVSLAYSNLVDPQIAVLADDNYTDDWGHAPSGRPRDDASSFHPDQQPRASHEMLTGGQSAGYNASSFFAAGRPEPLKGGRDEDSKEEAPEAQTWDVLADFNNAGPRYSTAFGIGQHQDAGYPQLPRLVPGQRVMPTVLILQSS
;
A
#
# COMPACT_ATOMS: atom_id res chain seq x y z
N MET A 1 3.56 -2.57 -11.12
CA MET A 1 3.53 -1.98 -12.48
C MET A 1 2.32 -1.06 -12.64
N PRO A 2 2.28 -0.12 -13.60
CA PRO A 2 1.04 0.52 -14.01
C PRO A 2 0.20 -0.46 -14.84
N SER A 3 -1.03 -0.08 -15.16
CA SER A 3 -1.97 -0.88 -15.93
C SER A 3 -1.48 -1.10 -17.35
N ILE A 4 -2.02 -2.12 -18.01
CA ILE A 4 -1.76 -2.35 -19.44
C ILE A 4 -2.15 -1.13 -20.31
N TYR A 5 -3.09 -0.31 -19.85
CA TYR A 5 -3.52 0.90 -20.57
C TYR A 5 -2.42 1.96 -20.56
N SER A 6 -1.77 2.22 -19.43
CA SER A 6 -0.60 3.10 -19.41
C SER A 6 0.57 2.54 -20.23
N TRP A 7 0.74 1.22 -20.28
CA TRP A 7 1.75 0.63 -21.15
C TRP A 7 1.45 0.83 -22.63
N LYS A 8 0.19 0.77 -23.06
CA LYS A 8 -0.21 1.04 -24.46
C LYS A 8 0.18 2.43 -24.96
N GLU A 9 0.37 3.39 -24.06
CA GLU A 9 0.82 4.74 -24.42
C GLU A 9 2.32 4.80 -24.80
N VAL A 10 3.10 3.78 -24.43
CA VAL A 10 4.57 3.81 -24.54
C VAL A 10 5.23 2.54 -25.08
N LEU A 11 4.48 1.45 -25.25
CA LEU A 11 4.95 0.21 -25.87
C LEU A 11 4.50 0.17 -27.33
N GLU A 12 5.46 0.26 -28.25
CA GLU A 12 5.21 0.39 -29.69
C GLU A 12 5.09 -0.97 -30.40
N ASN A 13 5.81 -1.99 -29.92
CA ASN A 13 5.86 -3.30 -30.57
C ASN A 13 5.18 -4.38 -29.72
N LEU A 14 4.59 -5.38 -30.37
CA LEU A 14 3.95 -6.51 -29.69
C LEU A 14 4.93 -7.31 -28.81
N GLU A 15 6.21 -7.35 -29.19
CA GLU A 15 7.27 -8.03 -28.42
C GLU A 15 7.60 -7.33 -27.09
N ASP A 16 7.22 -6.05 -26.94
CA ASP A 16 7.49 -5.29 -25.73
C ASP A 16 6.52 -5.62 -24.58
N TYR A 17 5.37 -6.25 -24.89
CA TYR A 17 4.35 -6.70 -23.94
C TYR A 17 4.78 -8.00 -23.23
N VAL A 18 5.96 -7.94 -22.60
CA VAL A 18 6.56 -9.01 -21.81
C VAL A 18 7.14 -8.39 -20.55
N PHE A 19 6.94 -9.03 -19.40
CA PHE A 19 7.34 -8.48 -18.10
C PHE A 19 8.82 -8.09 -18.05
N ASN A 20 9.70 -8.86 -18.70
CA ASN A 20 11.13 -8.62 -18.77
C ASN A 20 11.60 -8.14 -20.16
N SER A 21 10.75 -7.47 -20.94
CA SER A 21 11.20 -6.86 -22.20
C SER A 21 12.23 -5.75 -21.90
N SER A 22 13.12 -5.48 -22.85
CA SER A 22 14.12 -4.42 -22.73
C SER A 22 13.47 -3.05 -22.49
N VAL A 23 12.33 -2.78 -23.13
CA VAL A 23 11.57 -1.53 -23.00
C VAL A 23 10.94 -1.41 -21.62
N VAL A 24 10.30 -2.45 -21.10
CA VAL A 24 9.71 -2.45 -19.74
C VAL A 24 10.80 -2.30 -18.68
N MET A 25 11.92 -3.03 -18.82
CA MET A 25 13.05 -2.95 -17.90
C MET A 25 13.75 -1.60 -17.93
N SER A 26 13.84 -0.95 -19.10
CA SER A 26 14.40 0.41 -19.20
C SER A 26 13.61 1.42 -18.35
N ARG A 27 12.31 1.16 -18.13
CA ARG A 27 11.41 1.99 -17.32
C ARG A 27 11.32 1.54 -15.85
N ASN A 28 12.12 0.57 -15.42
CA ASN A 28 12.30 0.22 -14.02
C ASN A 28 13.57 0.89 -13.47
N HIS A 29 13.38 1.90 -12.64
CA HIS A 29 14.48 2.64 -12.01
C HIS A 29 14.80 2.16 -10.59
N HIS A 30 14.27 0.99 -10.20
CA HIS A 30 14.56 0.36 -8.92
C HIS A 30 15.34 -0.95 -9.10
N PRO A 31 16.43 -1.15 -8.35
CA PRO A 31 17.19 -0.13 -7.61
C PRO A 31 17.78 0.94 -8.55
N PRO A 32 18.18 2.11 -8.05
CA PRO A 32 18.79 3.14 -8.88
C PRO A 32 20.11 2.66 -9.49
N ALA A 33 20.44 3.14 -10.69
CA ALA A 33 21.69 2.79 -11.38
C ALA A 33 22.96 3.23 -10.63
N GLY A 34 22.86 4.28 -9.80
CA GLY A 34 23.99 4.90 -9.10
C GLY A 34 24.96 5.70 -10.00
N ASN A 35 24.68 5.79 -11.30
CA ASN A 35 25.45 6.54 -12.31
C ASN A 35 24.54 6.89 -13.52
N LEU A 36 25.14 7.34 -14.63
CA LEU A 36 24.43 7.72 -15.88
C LEU A 36 24.18 6.55 -16.86
N SER A 37 24.33 5.30 -16.43
CA SER A 37 24.11 4.14 -17.30
C SER A 37 22.66 4.04 -17.74
N TRP A 38 22.48 3.80 -19.04
CA TRP A 38 21.18 3.59 -19.67
C TRP A 38 21.23 2.41 -20.66
N PRO A 39 20.29 1.45 -20.62
CA PRO A 39 19.24 1.30 -19.61
C PRO A 39 19.80 1.01 -18.21
N ASN A 40 18.98 1.19 -17.17
CA ASN A 40 19.37 0.94 -15.78
C ASN A 40 19.88 -0.50 -15.60
N PRO A 41 21.17 -0.74 -15.26
CA PRO A 41 21.71 -2.09 -15.12
C PRO A 41 21.11 -2.86 -13.94
N ASN A 42 20.51 -2.15 -12.97
CA ASN A 42 19.93 -2.75 -11.77
C ASN A 42 18.43 -3.08 -11.92
N ALA A 43 17.79 -2.69 -13.04
CA ALA A 43 16.40 -3.01 -13.33
C ALA A 43 16.01 -4.50 -13.19
N PRO A 44 16.87 -5.49 -13.57
CA PRO A 44 16.55 -6.90 -13.35
C PRO A 44 16.26 -7.25 -11.88
N GLN A 45 16.90 -6.56 -10.93
CA GLN A 45 16.67 -6.78 -9.51
C GLN A 45 15.29 -6.28 -9.08
N GLY A 46 14.85 -5.12 -9.55
CA GLY A 46 13.49 -4.62 -9.29
C GLY A 46 12.42 -5.53 -9.88
N GLN A 47 12.66 -6.07 -11.08
CA GLN A 47 11.76 -7.07 -11.67
C GLN A 47 11.69 -8.34 -10.83
N TYR A 48 12.84 -8.84 -10.38
CA TYR A 48 12.92 -10.02 -9.51
C TYR A 48 12.19 -9.84 -8.18
N GLN A 49 12.28 -8.66 -7.56
CA GLN A 49 11.55 -8.37 -6.31
C GLN A 49 10.04 -8.40 -6.53
N MET A 50 9.54 -7.80 -7.63
CA MET A 50 8.13 -7.84 -7.97
C MET A 50 7.65 -9.26 -8.31
N SER A 51 8.42 -10.02 -9.09
CA SER A 51 8.03 -11.39 -9.46
C SER A 51 8.03 -12.32 -8.25
N SER A 52 9.06 -12.25 -7.41
CA SER A 52 9.16 -13.05 -6.17
C SER A 52 7.99 -12.78 -5.23
N ALA A 53 7.58 -11.52 -5.10
CA ALA A 53 6.45 -11.15 -4.28
C ALA A 53 5.13 -11.70 -4.81
N VAL A 54 4.89 -11.61 -6.12
CA VAL A 54 3.70 -12.19 -6.76
C VAL A 54 3.69 -13.71 -6.61
N GLU A 55 4.78 -14.39 -6.95
CA GLU A 55 4.89 -15.85 -6.90
C GLU A 55 4.74 -16.42 -5.49
N LEU A 56 5.11 -15.65 -4.46
CA LEU A 56 4.96 -16.06 -3.07
C LEU A 56 3.50 -15.96 -2.59
N TRP A 57 2.74 -14.96 -3.06
CA TRP A 57 1.45 -14.59 -2.47
C TRP A 57 0.23 -14.83 -3.36
N LEU A 58 0.42 -14.91 -4.67
CA LEU A 58 -0.64 -14.96 -5.68
C LEU A 58 -0.36 -16.08 -6.71
N PRO A 59 -1.39 -16.58 -7.41
CA PRO A 59 -1.18 -17.43 -8.57
C PRO A 59 -0.27 -16.73 -9.60
N THR A 60 0.80 -17.42 -10.01
CA THR A 60 1.77 -16.88 -10.95
C THR A 60 1.12 -16.62 -12.31
N PRO A 61 1.21 -15.40 -12.86
CA PRO A 61 0.77 -15.09 -14.22
C PRO A 61 1.37 -16.02 -15.26
N GLY A 62 0.54 -16.54 -16.15
CA GLY A 62 0.97 -17.48 -17.18
C GLY A 62 -0.18 -17.97 -18.04
N THR A 63 -0.16 -17.63 -19.32
CA THR A 63 -1.10 -18.12 -20.33
C THR A 63 -0.36 -18.43 -21.63
N SER A 64 -1.06 -19.02 -22.62
CA SER A 64 -0.52 -19.20 -23.97
C SER A 64 -0.40 -17.89 -24.76
N ASP A 65 -1.04 -16.81 -24.30
CA ASP A 65 -1.03 -15.48 -24.92
C ASP A 65 -0.08 -14.55 -24.14
N SER A 66 0.96 -14.03 -24.80
CA SER A 66 1.96 -13.17 -24.17
C SER A 66 1.35 -11.87 -23.64
N ASN A 67 0.40 -11.28 -24.37
CA ASN A 67 -0.24 -10.03 -24.00
C ASN A 67 -1.18 -10.23 -22.79
N GLN A 68 -1.93 -11.33 -22.77
CA GLN A 68 -2.72 -11.70 -21.58
C GLN A 68 -1.84 -11.95 -20.37
N THR A 69 -0.72 -12.65 -20.57
CA THR A 69 0.27 -12.90 -19.50
C THR A 69 0.85 -11.58 -18.97
N PHE A 70 1.16 -10.63 -19.85
CA PHE A 70 1.62 -9.30 -19.46
C PHE A 70 0.56 -8.50 -18.71
N ALA A 71 -0.70 -8.57 -19.14
CA ALA A 71 -1.83 -7.96 -18.43
C ALA A 71 -2.00 -8.56 -17.03
N GLN A 72 -1.86 -9.88 -16.90
CA GLN A 72 -1.88 -10.57 -15.61
C GLN A 72 -0.72 -10.11 -14.72
N TRP A 73 0.50 -9.92 -15.24
CA TRP A 73 1.60 -9.34 -14.47
C TRP A 73 1.32 -7.90 -14.01
N CYS A 74 0.74 -7.06 -14.88
CA CYS A 74 0.33 -5.70 -14.50
C CYS A 74 -0.66 -5.75 -13.34
N TRP A 75 -1.66 -6.62 -13.42
CA TRP A 75 -2.68 -6.80 -12.39
C TRP A 75 -2.11 -7.36 -11.08
N SER A 76 -1.42 -8.50 -11.14
CA SER A 76 -0.91 -9.20 -9.95
C SER A 76 0.09 -8.34 -9.17
N THR A 77 0.93 -7.55 -9.84
CA THR A 77 1.85 -6.64 -9.14
C THR A 77 1.09 -5.51 -8.42
N GLN A 78 0.00 -4.97 -8.99
CA GLN A 78 -0.83 -3.98 -8.31
C GLN A 78 -1.63 -4.59 -7.15
N LEU A 79 -2.16 -5.81 -7.33
CA LEU A 79 -2.89 -6.52 -6.29
C LEU A 79 -1.99 -6.80 -5.10
N PHE A 80 -0.79 -7.33 -5.34
CA PHE A 80 0.21 -7.56 -4.28
C PHE A 80 0.57 -6.25 -3.56
N GLN A 81 0.85 -5.16 -4.30
CA GLN A 81 1.13 -3.86 -3.71
C GLN A 81 -0.01 -3.41 -2.78
N SER A 82 -1.26 -3.53 -3.24
CA SER A 82 -2.44 -3.19 -2.43
C SER A 82 -2.53 -4.03 -1.16
N MET A 83 -2.40 -5.35 -1.27
CA MET A 83 -2.47 -6.26 -0.13
C MET A 83 -1.40 -5.94 0.92
N ASN A 84 -0.16 -5.71 0.47
CA ASN A 84 0.96 -5.39 1.35
C ASN A 84 0.75 -4.03 2.06
N MET A 85 0.44 -2.99 1.29
CA MET A 85 0.27 -1.65 1.85
C MET A 85 -0.93 -1.57 2.80
N VAL A 86 -2.06 -2.21 2.48
CA VAL A 86 -3.23 -2.24 3.36
C VAL A 86 -2.89 -2.91 4.71
N ALA A 87 -2.13 -4.00 4.68
CA ALA A 87 -1.69 -4.68 5.89
C ALA A 87 -0.74 -3.81 6.74
N GLU A 88 0.22 -3.15 6.09
CA GLU A 88 1.18 -2.25 6.75
C GLU A 88 0.49 -1.03 7.37
N ILE A 89 -0.44 -0.41 6.65
CA ILE A 89 -1.28 0.69 7.16
C ILE A 89 -2.10 0.20 8.36
N SER A 90 -2.70 -0.99 8.26
CA SER A 90 -3.49 -1.57 9.36
C SER A 90 -2.64 -1.77 10.61
N TRP A 91 -1.38 -2.20 10.44
CA TRP A 91 -0.40 -2.34 11.52
C TRP A 91 -0.07 -1.01 12.19
N TYR A 92 0.15 0.04 11.39
CA TYR A 92 0.41 1.37 11.94
C TYR A 92 -0.81 1.96 12.66
N ARG A 93 -2.01 1.78 12.09
CA ARG A 93 -3.25 2.30 12.68
C ARG A 93 -3.60 1.64 14.01
N GLN A 94 -3.38 0.34 14.19
CA GLN A 94 -3.58 -0.27 15.52
C GLN A 94 -2.60 0.30 16.56
N GLY A 95 -1.40 0.74 16.13
CA GLY A 95 -0.42 1.35 17.03
C GLY A 95 -0.89 2.63 17.71
N ALA A 96 -1.92 3.30 17.18
CA ALA A 96 -2.53 4.47 17.82
C ALA A 96 -3.17 4.14 19.18
N GLY A 97 -3.65 2.90 19.36
CA GLY A 97 -4.26 2.43 20.61
C GLY A 97 -3.29 1.68 21.53
N PHE A 98 -2.00 1.58 21.18
CA PHE A 98 -0.97 0.92 21.95
C PHE A 98 0.05 1.91 22.53
N GLY A 99 1.00 1.42 23.33
CA GLY A 99 1.94 2.27 24.07
C GLY A 99 2.88 3.09 23.17
N GLU A 100 3.09 2.64 21.93
CA GLU A 100 3.90 3.28 20.90
C GLU A 100 3.25 4.55 20.36
N ASN A 101 1.92 4.71 20.52
CA ASN A 101 1.15 5.86 20.05
C ASN A 101 1.49 6.24 18.60
N ASN A 102 1.36 5.30 17.67
CA ASN A 102 1.58 5.62 16.25
C ASN A 102 0.41 6.43 15.70
N LEU A 103 0.65 7.72 15.40
CA LEU A 103 -0.39 8.68 15.01
C LEU A 103 -0.36 9.07 13.52
N GLY A 104 0.41 8.36 12.69
CA GLY A 104 0.56 8.74 11.28
C GLY A 104 0.93 7.58 10.37
N SER A 105 0.39 7.64 9.15
CA SER A 105 0.80 6.77 8.06
C SER A 105 0.68 7.56 6.75
N LEU A 106 1.81 7.76 6.06
CA LEU A 106 1.90 8.43 4.78
C LEU A 106 2.49 7.47 3.76
N VAL A 107 1.75 7.19 2.69
CA VAL A 107 2.14 6.18 1.70
C VAL A 107 3.08 6.81 0.66
N TRP A 108 4.26 6.23 0.51
CA TRP A 108 5.11 6.45 -0.66
C TRP A 108 4.61 5.56 -1.81
N GLN A 109 4.10 6.08 -2.92
CA GLN A 109 3.83 7.49 -3.26
C GLN A 109 2.41 7.65 -3.80
N LEU A 110 1.94 8.88 -3.97
CA LEU A 110 0.60 9.11 -4.50
C LEU A 110 0.52 8.86 -6.02
N ASN A 111 1.30 9.60 -6.80
CA ASN A 111 1.17 9.67 -8.26
C ASN A 111 2.47 9.37 -9.01
N ASP A 112 2.37 9.21 -10.33
CA ASP A 112 3.51 9.06 -11.24
C ASP A 112 3.79 10.31 -12.07
N ILE A 113 5.06 10.49 -12.45
CA ILE A 113 5.52 11.57 -13.35
C ILE A 113 5.63 11.14 -14.82
N TRP A 114 5.54 9.83 -15.09
CA TRP A 114 5.61 9.20 -16.42
C TRP A 114 5.16 7.74 -16.34
N GLN A 115 4.93 7.08 -17.49
CA GLN A 115 4.55 5.67 -17.54
C GLN A 115 5.77 4.78 -17.23
N GLY A 116 5.78 4.23 -16.02
CA GLY A 116 6.87 3.37 -15.56
C GLY A 116 6.51 2.63 -14.28
N ILE A 117 7.45 1.80 -13.82
CA ILE A 117 7.28 1.03 -12.59
C ILE A 117 7.59 1.93 -11.39
N SER A 118 6.66 2.00 -10.45
CA SER A 118 6.76 2.84 -9.25
C SER A 118 5.88 2.31 -8.12
N TRP A 119 6.00 2.96 -6.96
CA TRP A 119 5.18 2.75 -5.77
C TRP A 119 3.88 3.58 -5.77
N SER A 120 3.53 4.24 -6.87
CA SER A 120 2.37 5.13 -6.89
C SER A 120 1.06 4.36 -6.68
N ALA A 121 0.05 5.03 -6.11
CA ALA A 121 -1.33 4.56 -6.10
C ALA A 121 -2.12 5.03 -7.35
N ILE A 122 -1.65 6.10 -8.00
CA ILE A 122 -2.26 6.74 -9.17
C ILE A 122 -1.24 6.76 -10.31
N GLU A 123 -1.63 6.22 -11.46
CA GLU A 123 -0.82 6.18 -12.68
C GLU A 123 -0.64 7.59 -13.28
N TYR A 124 0.30 7.73 -14.21
CA TYR A 124 0.61 9.03 -14.82
C TYR A 124 -0.62 9.70 -15.47
N SER A 125 -1.51 8.92 -16.07
CA SER A 125 -2.75 9.41 -16.70
C SER A 125 -3.86 9.79 -15.71
N GLY A 126 -3.63 9.64 -14.40
CA GLY A 126 -4.63 9.84 -13.35
C GLY A 126 -5.48 8.60 -13.03
N ARG A 127 -5.24 7.48 -13.73
CA ARG A 127 -5.93 6.21 -13.46
C ARG A 127 -5.56 5.67 -12.09
N TRP A 128 -6.57 5.23 -11.33
CA TRP A 128 -6.34 4.56 -10.05
C TRP A 128 -5.75 3.16 -10.27
N LYS A 129 -4.67 2.85 -9.55
CA LYS A 129 -4.21 1.47 -9.35
C LYS A 129 -5.08 0.79 -8.29
N VAL A 130 -4.97 -0.53 -8.19
CA VAL A 130 -5.63 -1.32 -7.12
C VAL A 130 -5.34 -0.74 -5.74
N LEU A 131 -4.11 -0.28 -5.50
CA LEU A 131 -3.71 0.35 -4.24
C LEU A 131 -4.64 1.50 -3.84
N GLN A 132 -5.02 2.40 -4.75
CA GLN A 132 -5.86 3.55 -4.41
C GLN A 132 -7.24 3.13 -3.88
N TYR A 133 -7.84 2.08 -4.46
CA TYR A 133 -9.07 1.48 -3.93
C TYR A 133 -8.86 0.86 -2.55
N GLY A 134 -7.72 0.18 -2.35
CA GLY A 134 -7.31 -0.34 -1.04
C GLY A 134 -7.15 0.75 0.03
N LEU A 135 -6.56 1.90 -0.34
CA LEU A 135 -6.35 3.04 0.57
C LEU A 135 -7.66 3.66 1.06
N VAL A 136 -8.69 3.73 0.20
CA VAL A 136 -10.03 4.22 0.60
C VAL A 136 -10.59 3.38 1.76
N THR A 137 -10.46 2.05 1.68
CA THR A 137 -10.89 1.15 2.76
C THR A 137 -9.94 1.23 3.96
N ALA A 138 -8.63 1.17 3.73
CA ALA A 138 -7.62 1.14 4.78
C ALA A 138 -7.57 2.42 5.62
N TYR A 139 -7.99 3.57 5.08
CA TYR A 139 -8.14 4.84 5.79
C TYR A 139 -9.60 5.20 6.13
N SER A 140 -10.52 4.23 6.09
CA SER A 140 -11.89 4.45 6.57
C SER A 140 -11.89 4.79 8.07
N PRO A 141 -12.73 5.73 8.54
CA PRO A 141 -12.73 6.19 9.94
C PRO A 141 -13.03 5.09 10.96
N VAL A 142 -13.74 4.04 10.54
CA VAL A 142 -13.98 2.83 11.34
C VAL A 142 -13.66 1.64 10.46
N VAL A 143 -12.71 0.81 10.89
CA VAL A 143 -12.16 -0.30 10.10
C VAL A 143 -11.95 -1.52 10.98
N ILE A 144 -12.09 -2.72 10.40
CA ILE A 144 -11.80 -4.00 11.05
C ILE A 144 -10.66 -4.70 10.32
N ASN A 145 -9.62 -5.10 11.05
CA ASN A 145 -8.41 -5.65 10.48
C ASN A 145 -7.97 -6.94 11.20
N PRO A 146 -7.52 -7.95 10.44
CA PRO A 146 -6.91 -9.16 10.98
C PRO A 146 -5.40 -8.97 11.16
N PHE A 147 -4.84 -9.61 12.17
CA PHE A 147 -3.41 -9.69 12.44
C PHE A 147 -3.06 -11.16 12.64
N TRP A 148 -2.52 -11.76 11.58
CA TRP A 148 -2.18 -13.18 11.53
C TRP A 148 -0.68 -13.39 11.66
N PHE A 149 -0.31 -14.26 12.61
CA PHE A 149 1.06 -14.66 12.92
C PHE A 149 1.20 -16.17 12.68
N PRO A 150 1.69 -16.59 11.50
CA PRO A 150 1.78 -18.01 11.14
C PRO A 150 2.72 -18.81 12.06
N GLY A 151 3.77 -18.18 12.59
CA GLY A 151 4.81 -18.87 13.36
C GLY A 151 4.32 -19.49 14.67
N ASN A 152 3.27 -18.94 15.25
CA ASN A 152 2.62 -19.47 16.46
C ASN A 152 1.10 -19.68 16.25
N GLU A 153 0.66 -19.67 15.00
CA GLU A 153 -0.75 -19.81 14.60
C GLU A 153 -1.71 -18.90 15.36
N SER A 154 -1.34 -17.62 15.54
CA SER A 154 -2.14 -16.65 16.29
C SER A 154 -2.87 -15.66 15.38
N LEU A 155 -4.18 -15.53 15.58
CA LEU A 155 -5.02 -14.55 14.90
C LEU A 155 -5.62 -13.58 15.92
N THR A 156 -5.36 -12.30 15.73
CA THR A 156 -6.03 -11.21 16.44
C THR A 156 -6.86 -10.40 15.44
N ILE A 157 -8.10 -10.07 15.77
CA ILE A 157 -8.94 -9.19 14.95
C ILE A 157 -9.30 -7.97 15.80
N LEU A 158 -8.95 -6.79 15.32
CA LEU A 158 -9.25 -5.52 15.97
C LEU A 158 -10.18 -4.67 15.10
N ALA A 159 -11.07 -3.93 15.75
CA ALA A 159 -11.75 -2.80 15.13
C ALA A 159 -11.12 -1.50 15.63
N THR A 160 -10.76 -0.59 14.72
CA THR A 160 -10.12 0.70 15.01
C THR A 160 -11.09 1.82 14.63
N SER A 161 -11.18 2.85 15.46
CA SER A 161 -12.01 4.04 15.23
C SER A 161 -11.20 5.32 15.37
N ASP A 162 -11.23 6.17 14.34
CA ASP A 162 -10.68 7.54 14.36
C ASP A 162 -11.74 8.58 14.81
N ARG A 163 -12.88 8.12 15.35
CA ARG A 163 -13.94 9.03 15.82
C ARG A 163 -13.60 9.58 17.20
N TRP A 164 -13.97 10.84 17.41
CA TRP A 164 -13.89 11.57 18.70
C TRP A 164 -15.00 11.20 19.70
N TYR A 165 -15.73 10.12 19.42
CA TYR A 165 -16.82 9.61 20.23
C TYR A 165 -16.80 8.08 20.16
N MET A 166 -17.37 7.44 21.18
CA MET A 166 -17.51 5.99 21.22
C MET A 166 -18.40 5.51 20.07
N VAL A 167 -17.96 4.46 19.37
CA VAL A 167 -18.70 3.86 18.25
C VAL A 167 -19.28 2.54 18.71
N ASP A 168 -20.60 2.51 18.89
CA ASP A 168 -21.35 1.29 19.16
C ASP A 168 -21.84 0.66 17.86
N GLY A 169 -21.84 -0.66 17.80
CA GLY A 169 -22.35 -1.38 16.64
C GLY A 169 -22.28 -2.89 16.79
N THR A 170 -22.38 -3.55 15.64
CA THR A 170 -22.32 -5.01 15.55
C THR A 170 -21.33 -5.37 14.46
N THR A 171 -20.43 -6.30 14.76
CA THR A 171 -19.54 -6.90 13.77
C THR A 171 -19.97 -8.33 13.47
N GLN A 172 -19.80 -8.74 12.22
CA GLN A 172 -20.06 -10.09 11.75
C GLN A 172 -18.78 -10.68 11.15
N LEU A 173 -18.42 -11.86 11.62
CA LEU A 173 -17.31 -12.66 11.13
C LEU A 173 -17.89 -13.92 10.49
N THR A 174 -17.72 -14.10 9.18
CA THR A 174 -18.29 -15.25 8.46
C THR A 174 -17.22 -15.95 7.65
N TRP A 175 -17.03 -17.23 7.93
CA TRP A 175 -16.18 -18.11 7.14
C TRP A 175 -16.92 -18.61 5.91
N TYR A 176 -16.25 -18.55 4.78
CA TYR A 176 -16.73 -19.06 3.49
C TYR A 176 -15.73 -20.06 2.94
N ASP A 177 -16.22 -21.02 2.15
CA ASP A 177 -15.38 -21.73 1.20
C ASP A 177 -15.17 -20.90 -0.10
N TRP A 178 -14.28 -21.35 -0.96
CA TRP A 178 -14.03 -20.70 -2.27
C TRP A 178 -15.19 -20.84 -3.27
N CYS A 179 -16.18 -21.70 -3.00
CA CYS A 179 -17.43 -21.78 -3.76
C CYS A 179 -18.45 -20.72 -3.31
N GLY A 180 -18.17 -19.96 -2.25
CA GLY A 180 -19.06 -18.94 -1.69
C GLY A 180 -20.09 -19.48 -0.70
N LYS A 181 -19.97 -20.74 -0.24
CA LYS A 181 -20.83 -21.31 0.79
C LYS A 181 -20.39 -20.81 2.16
N SER A 182 -21.31 -20.20 2.90
CA SER A 182 -21.09 -19.83 4.32
C SER A 182 -20.97 -21.10 5.17
N ILE A 183 -19.84 -21.26 5.86
CA ILE A 183 -19.54 -22.41 6.73
C ILE A 183 -19.98 -22.12 8.17
N SER A 184 -19.56 -20.98 8.70
CA SER A 184 -19.90 -20.54 10.06
C SER A 184 -19.94 -19.02 10.12
N SER A 185 -20.74 -18.49 11.04
CA SER A 185 -20.83 -17.04 11.27
C SER A 185 -20.94 -16.75 12.75
N MET A 186 -20.22 -15.72 13.19
CA MET A 186 -20.28 -15.15 14.53
C MET A 186 -20.69 -13.69 14.43
N THR A 187 -21.59 -13.27 15.30
CA THR A 187 -21.98 -11.87 15.44
C THR A 187 -21.64 -11.40 16.85
N LYS A 188 -21.00 -10.23 16.97
CA LYS A 188 -20.57 -9.66 18.25
C LYS A 188 -20.93 -8.19 18.32
N SER A 189 -21.58 -7.78 19.41
CA SER A 189 -21.76 -6.36 19.71
C SER A 189 -20.42 -5.75 20.12
N ILE A 190 -20.13 -4.56 19.63
CA ILE A 190 -18.86 -3.86 19.85
C ILE A 190 -19.13 -2.43 20.30
N SER A 191 -18.25 -1.93 21.16
CA SER A 191 -18.18 -0.52 21.58
C SER A 191 -16.73 -0.09 21.47
N ILE A 192 -16.39 0.65 20.43
CA ILE A 192 -15.03 1.12 20.17
C ILE A 192 -14.83 2.46 20.88
N PRO A 193 -13.88 2.59 21.84
CA PRO A 193 -13.60 3.87 22.47
C PRO A 193 -13.12 4.92 21.46
N THR A 194 -13.21 6.19 21.86
CA THR A 194 -12.72 7.32 21.06
C THR A 194 -11.24 7.14 20.71
N LEU A 195 -10.89 7.33 19.43
CA LEU A 195 -9.52 7.24 18.90
C LEU A 195 -8.76 5.97 19.33
N ASN A 196 -9.45 4.83 19.39
CA ASN A 196 -8.87 3.61 19.94
C ASN A 196 -9.32 2.36 19.17
N ASN A 197 -8.76 1.22 19.59
CA ASN A 197 -9.06 -0.10 19.09
C ASN A 197 -10.00 -0.86 20.04
N SER A 198 -10.61 -1.93 19.53
CA SER A 198 -11.35 -2.90 20.33
C SER A 198 -11.11 -4.30 19.82
N LEU A 199 -10.88 -5.22 20.76
CA LEU A 199 -10.65 -6.63 20.47
C LEU A 199 -11.94 -7.34 20.07
N ILE A 200 -11.97 -7.83 18.83
CA ILE A 200 -13.10 -8.55 18.28
C ILE A 200 -12.94 -10.05 18.51
N TYR A 201 -11.78 -10.58 18.14
CA TYR A 201 -11.47 -12.00 18.22
C TYR A 201 -9.99 -12.19 18.52
N GLU A 202 -9.68 -13.20 19.31
CA GLU A 202 -8.33 -13.68 19.55
C GLU A 202 -8.37 -15.22 19.55
N GLY A 203 -7.47 -15.83 18.79
CA GLY A 203 -7.36 -17.28 18.67
C GLY A 203 -5.91 -17.69 18.49
N MET A 204 -5.59 -18.90 18.94
CA MET A 204 -4.30 -19.53 18.77
C MET A 204 -4.48 -21.01 18.42
N GLY A 205 -3.72 -21.47 17.45
CA GLY A 205 -3.83 -22.82 16.88
C GLY A 205 -4.87 -22.87 15.77
N LEU A 206 -4.51 -23.49 14.65
CA LEU A 206 -5.38 -23.61 13.48
C LEU A 206 -6.72 -24.26 13.82
N ASP A 207 -6.72 -25.34 14.59
CA ASP A 207 -7.94 -26.07 15.01
C ASP A 207 -8.96 -25.21 15.77
N ALA A 208 -8.51 -24.14 16.44
CA ALA A 208 -9.36 -23.22 17.18
C ALA A 208 -9.84 -22.03 16.33
N ILE A 209 -9.12 -21.72 15.25
CA ILE A 209 -9.39 -20.56 14.39
C ILE A 209 -10.26 -20.94 13.20
N ILE A 210 -9.96 -22.07 12.56
CA ILE A 210 -10.66 -22.53 11.36
C ILE A 210 -11.93 -23.31 11.71
N PRO A 211 -12.95 -23.32 10.84
CA PRO A 211 -14.12 -24.17 11.05
C PRO A 211 -13.75 -25.66 11.09
N LEU A 212 -14.39 -26.41 12.00
CA LEU A 212 -14.15 -27.84 12.19
C LEU A 212 -14.32 -28.63 10.87
N GLY A 213 -13.30 -29.42 10.51
CA GLY A 213 -13.32 -30.28 9.32
C GLY A 213 -12.93 -29.61 8.02
N HIS A 214 -12.42 -28.36 8.06
CA HIS A 214 -11.90 -27.65 6.89
C HIS A 214 -10.39 -27.42 6.99
N ASP A 215 -9.71 -27.35 5.85
CA ASP A 215 -8.31 -26.95 5.75
C ASP A 215 -8.20 -25.43 5.52
N ALA A 216 -7.11 -24.81 5.99
CA ALA A 216 -6.85 -23.39 5.82
C ALA A 216 -6.79 -22.93 4.35
N LYS A 217 -6.51 -23.85 3.41
CA LYS A 217 -6.49 -23.58 1.96
C LYS A 217 -7.87 -23.48 1.33
N ASP A 218 -8.90 -24.01 2.00
CA ASP A 218 -10.25 -24.11 1.46
C ASP A 218 -11.17 -22.97 1.91
N VAL A 219 -10.73 -22.19 2.90
CA VAL A 219 -11.59 -21.24 3.60
C VAL A 219 -10.98 -19.85 3.70
N TRP A 220 -11.84 -18.85 3.73
CA TRP A 220 -11.50 -17.45 3.95
C TRP A 220 -12.54 -16.78 4.83
N LEU A 221 -12.15 -15.71 5.51
CA LEU A 221 -12.97 -15.01 6.49
C LEU A 221 -13.40 -13.65 5.94
N LEU A 222 -14.71 -13.42 5.90
CA LEU A 222 -15.30 -12.09 5.71
C LEU A 222 -15.52 -11.45 7.08
N MET A 223 -15.01 -10.24 7.25
CA MET A 223 -15.20 -9.42 8.44
C MET A 223 -15.99 -8.18 8.05
N ASN A 224 -17.07 -7.91 8.75
CA ASN A 224 -17.95 -6.80 8.44
C ASN A 224 -18.28 -6.00 9.69
N VAL A 225 -17.99 -4.70 9.64
CA VAL A 225 -18.48 -3.70 10.61
C VAL A 225 -19.26 -2.64 9.83
N THR A 226 -18.73 -1.42 9.70
CA THR A 226 -19.13 -0.41 8.71
C THR A 226 -18.43 -0.60 7.37
N SER A 227 -17.25 -1.21 7.38
CA SER A 227 -16.46 -1.59 6.20
C SER A 227 -16.26 -3.10 6.17
N LYS A 228 -16.03 -3.62 4.96
CA LYS A 228 -15.71 -5.03 4.73
C LYS A 228 -14.20 -5.21 4.68
N SER A 229 -13.72 -6.28 5.29
CA SER A 229 -12.32 -6.73 5.25
C SER A 229 -12.28 -8.24 5.07
N TYR A 230 -11.23 -8.75 4.41
CA TYR A 230 -11.14 -10.15 3.99
C TYR A 230 -9.83 -10.76 4.45
N PHE A 231 -9.87 -11.98 4.97
CA PHE A 231 -8.71 -12.62 5.55
C PHE A 231 -8.54 -14.06 5.03
N THR A 232 -7.31 -14.42 4.69
CA THR A 232 -6.88 -15.78 4.37
C THR A 232 -5.70 -16.17 5.26
N LEU A 233 -5.67 -17.42 5.73
CA LEU A 233 -4.55 -17.89 6.58
C LEU A 233 -3.32 -18.29 5.75
N VAL A 234 -3.55 -18.61 4.47
CA VAL A 234 -2.53 -19.04 3.53
C VAL A 234 -2.44 -18.07 2.36
N SER A 235 -1.30 -18.11 1.68
CA SER A 235 -1.10 -17.43 0.40
C SER A 235 -2.14 -17.88 -0.63
N LEU A 236 -2.61 -16.94 -1.46
CA LEU A 236 -3.53 -17.23 -2.56
C LEU A 236 -2.86 -18.10 -3.64
N ALA A 237 -1.53 -18.13 -3.68
CA ALA A 237 -0.78 -19.05 -4.54
C ALA A 237 -1.03 -20.53 -4.18
N TYR A 238 -1.43 -20.82 -2.94
CA TYR A 238 -1.65 -22.19 -2.43
C TYR A 238 -3.10 -22.45 -2.00
N SER A 239 -3.99 -21.48 -2.20
CA SER A 239 -5.41 -21.61 -1.89
C SER A 239 -6.14 -22.38 -2.99
N ASN A 240 -7.17 -23.14 -2.63
CA ASN A 240 -7.98 -23.91 -3.58
C ASN A 240 -9.04 -23.01 -4.25
N LEU A 241 -8.56 -21.98 -4.96
CA LEU A 241 -9.40 -20.99 -5.64
C LEU A 241 -10.29 -21.66 -6.70
N VAL A 242 -11.53 -21.19 -6.78
CA VAL A 242 -12.51 -21.62 -7.78
C VAL A 242 -12.63 -20.52 -8.83
N ASP A 243 -12.78 -20.91 -10.10
CA ASP A 243 -13.04 -19.96 -11.19
C ASP A 243 -14.42 -19.31 -10.99
N PRO A 244 -14.49 -17.98 -10.78
CA PRO A 244 -15.73 -17.31 -10.43
C PRO A 244 -16.71 -17.16 -11.62
N GLN A 245 -16.29 -17.44 -12.86
CA GLN A 245 -17.15 -17.38 -14.06
C GLN A 245 -17.97 -16.07 -14.15
N ILE A 246 -17.31 -14.93 -13.94
CA ILE A 246 -17.96 -13.61 -13.87
C ILE A 246 -18.52 -13.23 -15.24
N ALA A 247 -19.83 -12.94 -15.29
CA ALA A 247 -20.50 -12.38 -16.44
C ALA A 247 -20.74 -10.88 -16.25
N VAL A 248 -20.31 -10.06 -17.20
CA VAL A 248 -20.58 -8.62 -17.23
C VAL A 248 -21.67 -8.36 -18.26
N LEU A 249 -22.77 -7.74 -17.85
CA LEU A 249 -23.85 -7.31 -18.72
C LEU A 249 -23.69 -5.81 -18.98
N ALA A 250 -23.41 -5.44 -20.22
CA ALA A 250 -23.46 -4.05 -20.64
C ALA A 250 -24.92 -3.64 -20.85
N ASP A 251 -25.32 -2.49 -20.30
CA ASP A 251 -26.58 -1.85 -20.65
C ASP A 251 -26.42 -1.00 -21.91
N ASP A 252 -27.54 -0.51 -22.47
CA ASP A 252 -27.52 0.35 -23.67
C ASP A 252 -26.82 1.70 -23.43
N ASN A 253 -26.51 2.05 -22.18
CA ASN A 253 -25.74 3.23 -21.78
C ASN A 253 -24.24 2.94 -21.59
N TYR A 254 -23.78 1.72 -21.87
CA TYR A 254 -22.37 1.38 -21.84
C TYR A 254 -21.64 2.03 -23.00
N THR A 255 -21.17 3.26 -22.80
CA THR A 255 -20.22 3.90 -23.70
C THR A 255 -18.84 3.33 -23.46
N ASP A 256 -18.32 2.60 -24.44
CA ASP A 256 -16.94 2.10 -24.49
C ASP A 256 -16.00 3.30 -24.81
N ASP A 257 -15.98 4.30 -23.92
CA ASP A 257 -15.25 5.57 -24.12
C ASP A 257 -13.72 5.42 -23.89
N TRP A 258 -13.25 4.18 -23.81
CA TRP A 258 -11.88 3.78 -23.51
C TRP A 258 -10.89 3.99 -24.68
N GLY A 259 -11.37 4.50 -25.81
CA GLY A 259 -10.56 4.78 -27.01
C GLY A 259 -10.14 6.24 -27.18
N HIS A 260 -10.62 7.16 -26.35
CA HIS A 260 -10.25 8.57 -26.44
C HIS A 260 -9.49 8.97 -25.18
N ALA A 261 -8.18 9.17 -25.30
CA ALA A 261 -7.47 10.01 -24.35
C ALA A 261 -8.30 11.31 -24.25
N PRO A 262 -8.79 11.71 -23.07
CA PRO A 262 -9.59 12.91 -22.97
C PRO A 262 -8.75 14.04 -23.55
N SER A 263 -9.20 14.60 -24.67
CA SER A 263 -8.58 15.76 -25.31
C SER A 263 -8.33 16.79 -24.22
N GLY A 264 -7.04 17.05 -23.95
CA GLY A 264 -6.52 17.80 -22.81
C GLY A 264 -7.58 18.39 -21.91
N ARG A 265 -8.01 17.64 -20.89
CA ARG A 265 -8.64 18.31 -19.74
C ARG A 265 -7.60 19.32 -19.24
N PRO A 266 -7.94 20.60 -19.08
CA PRO A 266 -7.07 21.53 -18.39
C PRO A 266 -6.68 20.88 -17.06
N ARG A 267 -5.42 21.05 -16.67
CA ARG A 267 -4.98 20.74 -15.31
C ARG A 267 -5.93 21.42 -14.33
N ASP A 268 -6.85 20.65 -13.76
CA ASP A 268 -7.57 21.07 -12.58
C ASP A 268 -6.60 20.89 -11.40
N ASP A 269 -5.74 21.90 -11.20
CA ASP A 269 -4.86 22.03 -10.04
C ASP A 269 -5.66 22.34 -8.74
N ALA A 270 -6.94 21.99 -8.72
CA ALA A 270 -7.84 22.15 -7.60
C ALA A 270 -7.67 20.97 -6.64
N SER A 271 -6.65 21.05 -5.79
CA SER A 271 -6.81 20.54 -4.43
C SER A 271 -8.10 21.15 -3.87
N SER A 272 -9.04 20.31 -3.44
CA SER A 272 -10.40 20.70 -3.03
C SER A 272 -10.45 21.45 -1.68
N PHE A 273 -9.43 22.25 -1.36
CA PHE A 273 -9.29 22.94 -0.09
C PHE A 273 -9.43 24.47 -0.14
N HIS A 274 -9.51 25.12 -1.30
CA HIS A 274 -9.83 26.56 -1.38
C HIS A 274 -10.48 26.97 -2.72
N PRO A 275 -11.52 27.84 -2.73
CA PRO A 275 -12.09 28.37 -3.97
C PRO A 275 -11.39 29.66 -4.43
N ASP A 276 -11.21 29.75 -5.76
CA ASP A 276 -11.02 30.93 -6.63
C ASP A 276 -10.10 32.07 -6.21
N GLN A 277 -8.87 32.09 -6.76
CA GLN A 277 -8.19 33.33 -7.16
C GLN A 277 -7.46 33.17 -8.50
N GLN A 278 -7.61 34.16 -9.39
CA GLN A 278 -7.09 34.17 -10.77
C GLN A 278 -5.57 33.90 -10.88
N PRO A 279 -5.10 33.25 -11.97
CA PRO A 279 -3.69 32.95 -12.16
C PRO A 279 -2.90 34.23 -12.45
N ARG A 280 -1.87 34.50 -11.64
CA ARG A 280 -0.85 35.52 -11.96
C ARG A 280 0.20 34.91 -12.88
N ALA A 281 0.65 35.70 -13.87
CA ALA A 281 1.66 35.30 -14.85
C ALA A 281 2.96 34.80 -14.17
N SER A 282 3.56 33.77 -14.76
CA SER A 282 4.80 33.17 -14.27
C SER A 282 5.98 34.14 -14.37
N HIS A 283 6.84 34.11 -13.34
CA HIS A 283 8.05 34.92 -13.20
C HIS A 283 9.07 34.70 -14.33
N GLU A 284 8.88 33.66 -15.15
CA GLU A 284 9.71 33.31 -16.30
C GLU A 284 9.68 34.39 -17.40
N MET A 285 8.61 35.19 -17.46
CA MET A 285 8.49 36.29 -18.44
C MET A 285 9.29 37.56 -18.07
N LEU A 286 9.80 37.66 -16.83
CA LEU A 286 10.40 38.91 -16.31
C LEU A 286 11.92 38.89 -16.17
N THR A 287 12.58 37.73 -16.18
CA THR A 287 14.03 37.66 -15.87
C THR A 287 14.91 36.93 -16.89
N GLY A 288 14.37 36.43 -18.00
CA GLY A 288 15.15 36.10 -19.20
C GLY A 288 16.38 35.17 -19.03
N GLY A 289 16.39 34.30 -18.02
CA GLY A 289 17.53 33.41 -17.72
C GLY A 289 17.06 32.01 -17.39
N GLN A 290 17.64 31.01 -18.05
CA GLN A 290 17.45 29.60 -17.74
C GLN A 290 18.32 29.22 -16.53
N SER A 291 17.69 28.79 -15.44
CA SER A 291 18.38 28.04 -14.39
C SER A 291 17.51 26.89 -13.91
N ALA A 292 18.07 25.68 -13.92
CA ALA A 292 17.55 24.57 -13.13
C ALA A 292 17.65 24.96 -11.65
N GLY A 293 16.52 25.28 -11.03
CA GLY A 293 16.48 25.83 -9.67
C GLY A 293 15.32 25.25 -8.88
N TYR A 294 15.64 24.39 -7.92
CA TYR A 294 14.85 24.28 -6.70
C TYR A 294 14.89 25.65 -6.02
N ASN A 295 13.76 26.36 -5.90
CA ASN A 295 13.72 27.65 -5.21
C ASN A 295 13.24 27.46 -3.76
N ALA A 296 14.03 27.96 -2.81
CA ALA A 296 13.78 27.91 -1.37
C ALA A 296 12.75 28.96 -0.91
N SER A 297 11.69 29.21 -1.69
CA SER A 297 10.72 30.29 -1.40
C SER A 297 9.26 29.88 -1.45
N SER A 298 8.96 28.59 -1.53
CA SER A 298 7.58 28.08 -1.49
C SER A 298 7.08 27.81 -0.07
N PHE A 299 7.36 28.66 0.91
CA PHE A 299 6.66 28.66 2.22
C PHE A 299 6.77 30.03 2.88
N PHE A 300 5.69 30.82 2.87
CA PHE A 300 5.42 31.76 3.95
C PHE A 300 3.91 31.86 4.20
N ALA A 301 3.51 31.37 5.36
CA ALA A 301 2.43 31.97 6.14
C ALA A 301 3.05 32.38 7.49
N ALA A 302 2.90 33.65 7.85
CA ALA A 302 3.50 34.24 9.04
C ALA A 302 2.86 33.68 10.33
N GLY A 303 3.57 32.76 10.97
CA GLY A 303 3.31 32.32 12.34
C GLY A 303 4.09 33.15 13.37
N ARG A 304 3.51 33.28 14.55
CA ARG A 304 3.91 34.13 15.70
C ARG A 304 5.42 34.08 16.01
N PRO A 305 6.09 35.23 16.24
CA PRO A 305 7.51 35.27 16.60
C PRO A 305 7.70 34.88 18.07
N GLU A 306 8.31 33.73 18.29
CA GLU A 306 8.91 33.35 19.58
C GLU A 306 10.42 33.59 19.56
N PRO A 307 11.08 33.79 20.72
CA PRO A 307 12.44 34.30 20.78
C PRO A 307 13.44 33.31 20.17
N LEU A 308 14.24 33.80 19.22
CA LEU A 308 15.37 33.09 18.62
C LEU A 308 16.30 32.56 19.73
N LYS A 309 16.38 31.23 19.87
CA LYS A 309 17.46 30.58 20.62
C LYS A 309 18.71 30.70 19.75
N GLY A 310 19.69 31.47 20.24
CA GLY A 310 20.91 31.81 19.53
C GLY A 310 21.68 30.57 19.07
N GLY A 311 22.29 30.68 17.88
CA GLY A 311 23.14 29.65 17.31
C GLY A 311 24.32 29.32 18.23
N ARG A 312 24.47 28.03 18.51
CA ARG A 312 25.74 27.39 18.81
C ARG A 312 25.75 26.04 18.11
N ASP A 313 26.83 25.80 17.38
CA ASP A 313 27.13 24.53 16.72
C ASP A 313 27.17 23.41 17.77
N GLU A 314 26.33 22.39 17.61
CA GLU A 314 26.30 21.23 18.51
C GLU A 314 27.37 20.21 18.11
N ASP A 315 28.63 20.56 18.40
CA ASP A 315 29.75 19.60 18.54
C ASP A 315 30.33 19.65 19.98
N SER A 316 29.52 20.11 20.95
CA SER A 316 29.91 20.14 22.37
C SER A 316 28.94 19.33 23.22
N LYS A 317 29.46 18.25 23.80
CA LYS A 317 28.83 17.44 24.84
C LYS A 317 28.53 18.29 26.08
N GLU A 318 27.27 18.65 26.29
CA GLU A 318 26.74 19.02 27.61
C GLU A 318 25.36 18.39 27.80
N GLU A 319 25.21 17.66 28.91
CA GLU A 319 23.98 16.98 29.33
C GLU A 319 22.87 18.00 29.60
N ALA A 320 21.76 17.90 28.87
CA ALA A 320 20.52 18.65 29.14
C ALA A 320 19.40 17.67 29.55
N PRO A 321 18.44 18.09 30.41
CA PRO A 321 17.55 17.17 31.13
C PRO A 321 16.42 16.64 30.24
N GLU A 322 15.92 15.45 30.61
CA GLU A 322 14.81 14.72 30.00
C GLU A 322 13.60 15.61 29.69
N ALA A 323 13.44 15.99 28.42
CA ALA A 323 12.19 16.49 27.87
C ALA A 323 11.67 15.44 26.88
N GLN A 324 10.40 15.04 27.04
CA GLN A 324 9.70 14.08 26.19
C GLN A 324 9.80 14.48 24.71
N THR A 325 10.75 13.87 24.00
CA THR A 325 10.84 13.89 22.55
C THR A 325 9.79 12.94 22.00
N TRP A 326 8.86 13.47 21.21
CA TRP A 326 7.91 12.69 20.43
C TRP A 326 8.66 12.13 19.22
N ASP A 327 8.86 10.81 19.18
CA ASP A 327 9.48 10.16 18.03
C ASP A 327 8.47 10.05 16.89
N VAL A 328 8.76 10.70 15.76
CA VAL A 328 8.05 10.43 14.51
C VAL A 328 8.59 9.13 13.94
N LEU A 329 7.86 8.03 14.14
CA LEU A 329 8.13 6.76 13.50
C LEU A 329 7.73 6.85 12.02
N ALA A 330 8.63 7.37 11.20
CA ALA A 330 8.47 7.30 9.75
C ALA A 330 9.51 6.34 9.18
N ASP A 331 9.05 5.23 8.59
CA ASP A 331 9.92 4.34 7.81
C ASP A 331 10.14 4.94 6.41
N PHE A 332 10.96 5.99 6.36
CA PHE A 332 11.42 6.61 5.09
C PHE A 332 12.66 5.91 4.53
N ASN A 333 12.77 4.59 4.64
CA ASN A 333 13.88 3.90 4.00
C ASN A 333 13.58 3.68 2.52
N ASN A 334 14.28 4.43 1.67
CA ASN A 334 14.43 4.24 0.21
C ASN A 334 15.02 2.85 -0.19
N ALA A 335 15.01 1.87 0.72
CA ALA A 335 15.46 0.50 0.55
C ALA A 335 14.31 -0.51 0.34
N GLY A 336 13.06 -0.04 0.27
CA GLY A 336 11.90 -0.91 0.46
C GLY A 336 11.84 -1.45 1.89
N PRO A 337 10.83 -2.26 2.23
CA PRO A 337 10.69 -2.81 3.58
C PRO A 337 12.00 -3.49 4.00
N ARG A 338 12.58 -3.07 5.14
CA ARG A 338 13.76 -3.73 5.74
C ARG A 338 13.37 -5.09 6.31
N TYR A 339 13.04 -6.02 5.43
CA TYR A 339 12.87 -7.45 5.70
C TYR A 339 13.97 -8.29 5.03
N SER A 340 15.05 -7.69 4.53
CA SER A 340 16.13 -8.42 3.83
C SER A 340 16.78 -9.53 4.67
N THR A 341 16.73 -9.46 6.01
CA THR A 341 17.16 -10.57 6.88
C THR A 341 16.03 -11.55 7.27
N ALA A 342 14.77 -11.20 7.03
CA ALA A 342 13.62 -12.09 7.25
C ALA A 342 13.43 -13.12 6.10
N PHE A 343 14.16 -12.99 4.99
CA PHE A 343 14.09 -13.86 3.82
C PHE A 343 15.39 -14.62 3.48
N GLY A 344 16.37 -14.69 4.40
CA GLY A 344 17.52 -15.58 4.27
C GLY A 344 18.64 -15.14 3.31
N ILE A 345 18.73 -13.86 2.94
CA ILE A 345 19.82 -13.33 2.09
C ILE A 345 20.44 -12.10 2.77
N GLY A 346 21.56 -12.31 3.47
CA GLY A 346 22.27 -11.25 4.18
C GLY A 346 23.21 -10.44 3.27
N GLN A 347 23.20 -9.12 3.41
CA GLN A 347 24.37 -8.27 3.16
C GLN A 347 24.65 -7.44 4.41
N HIS A 348 25.87 -7.58 4.93
CA HIS A 348 26.43 -6.76 6.01
C HIS A 348 26.72 -5.35 5.48
N GLN A 349 26.20 -4.32 6.14
CA GLN A 349 26.82 -2.99 6.16
C GLN A 349 26.41 -2.26 7.46
N ASP A 350 27.41 -2.01 8.30
CA ASP A 350 27.32 -1.24 9.53
C ASP A 350 27.41 0.27 9.23
N ALA A 351 26.41 1.05 9.69
CA ALA A 351 26.56 2.35 10.36
C ALA A 351 25.22 3.13 10.36
N GLY A 352 24.75 3.56 11.54
CA GLY A 352 23.77 4.64 11.72
C GLY A 352 22.61 4.33 12.67
N TYR A 353 22.59 5.00 13.82
CA TYR A 353 21.65 5.03 14.96
C TYR A 353 21.85 4.00 16.10
N PRO A 354 21.69 4.42 17.39
CA PRO A 354 21.83 3.54 18.54
C PRO A 354 20.77 2.43 18.52
N GLN A 355 21.19 1.17 18.67
CA GLN A 355 20.27 0.04 18.74
C GLN A 355 19.57 0.00 20.11
N LEU A 356 18.23 0.01 20.10
CA LEU A 356 17.42 -0.38 21.26
C LEU A 356 17.57 -1.89 21.53
N PRO A 357 17.33 -2.37 22.78
CA PRO A 357 17.51 -3.78 23.13
C PRO A 357 16.66 -4.72 22.27
N ARG A 358 17.27 -5.82 21.81
CA ARG A 358 16.59 -6.86 21.00
C ARG A 358 15.36 -7.41 21.72
N LEU A 359 14.19 -7.24 21.09
CA LEU A 359 13.03 -8.11 21.29
C LEU A 359 13.20 -9.39 20.44
N VAL A 360 12.70 -10.50 20.97
CA VAL A 360 12.98 -11.89 20.56
C VAL A 360 12.67 -12.15 19.07
N PRO A 361 13.51 -12.91 18.32
CA PRO A 361 13.27 -13.19 16.90
C PRO A 361 12.07 -14.15 16.71
N GLY A 362 11.06 -13.75 15.92
CA GLY A 362 9.96 -14.66 15.55
C GLY A 362 8.66 -14.04 15.02
N GLN A 363 8.53 -12.72 14.93
CA GLN A 363 7.29 -12.05 14.54
C GLN A 363 7.21 -11.83 13.02
N ARG A 364 6.18 -12.36 12.36
CA ARG A 364 5.86 -12.08 10.95
C ARG A 364 4.34 -11.90 10.81
N VAL A 365 3.90 -10.84 10.15
CA VAL A 365 2.49 -10.50 9.89
C VAL A 365 2.17 -10.84 8.44
N MET A 366 1.03 -11.49 8.18
CA MET A 366 0.57 -11.77 6.80
C MET A 366 -0.37 -10.68 6.25
N PRO A 367 -0.33 -10.40 4.93
CA PRO A 367 -1.17 -9.38 4.33
C PRO A 367 -2.65 -9.79 4.19
N THR A 368 -3.54 -8.80 4.28
CA THR A 368 -5.01 -8.91 4.15
C THR A 368 -5.42 -8.83 2.68
N VAL A 369 -6.46 -9.58 2.25
CA VAL A 369 -6.87 -9.67 0.83
C VAL A 369 -7.95 -8.62 0.52
N LEU A 370 -7.91 -8.05 -0.69
CA LEU A 370 -8.98 -7.22 -1.25
C LEU A 370 -9.68 -8.03 -2.36
N ILE A 371 -10.94 -8.43 -2.15
CA ILE A 371 -11.78 -9.01 -3.21
C ILE A 371 -12.76 -7.93 -3.66
N LEU A 372 -12.54 -7.38 -4.86
CA LEU A 372 -13.48 -6.46 -5.51
C LEU A 372 -14.63 -7.29 -6.11
N GLN A 373 -15.79 -7.31 -5.44
CA GLN A 373 -17.06 -7.67 -6.09
C GLN A 373 -17.78 -6.39 -6.52
N SER A 374 -18.18 -6.32 -7.79
CA SER A 374 -19.15 -5.34 -8.27
C SER A 374 -20.49 -5.59 -7.57
N SER A 375 -21.05 -4.52 -6.99
CA SER A 375 -22.37 -4.49 -6.36
C SER A 375 -23.50 -4.80 -7.34
#